data_AF-A0A4Y2HTI4-F1
#
_entry.id   AF-A0A4Y2HTI4-F1
#
_cell.length_a   1.000
_cell.length_b   1.000
_cell.length_c   1.000
_cell.angle_alpha   90.00
_cell.angle_beta   90.00
_cell.angle_gamma   90.00
#
_symmetry.space_group_name_H-M   'P 1'
#
loop_
_entity.id
_entity.type
_entity.pdbx_description
1 polymer ?
#
loop_
_entity_poly.entity_id
_entity_poly.type
_entity_poly.pdbx_seq_one_letter_code
_entity_poly.pdbx_strand_id
1 'polypeptide(L)'
;MLSPHEKLICLLIDEIYVNPGLNYKGGKLLGKAENANQQANTIQAFMITSLFSKYKEIVALVPMKNQTADDLYCQALKVLQMLNDCKYNVLCLISDNNRINRNMFTQMCQGNLVNCISNPVQPENKLFFLFDTVHLIKSVRNNWFNEKTLGQVLCFPSPDNSSKISLAKLQDLKDIYETEKSNLIKNAPKLSRKVLYPTSFEKQNVLLALNIFHESNSAALAHESGEKGKVTIGIKEFIDQFLKWWNIVNVKNSEKGKRLKNPFCDPIWSKDQMSMVFLNKFYDWLASWNNKSSILPLEKRKELGLPGKGITAISNWREECAMVATTVCRCGGSPASRPTSSTGVLIHLLMVPQPMDNTTMHIQATADLLAPACNIPTALQRRSSSKRFLLLVLSALSISDPA
;
A
#
# COMPACT_ATOMS: atom_id res chain seq x y z
N MET A 1 -13.23 -18.73 17.46
CA MET A 1 -13.90 -17.66 16.68
C MET A 1 -13.16 -16.35 16.93
N LEU A 2 -13.17 -15.42 15.98
CA LEU A 2 -12.65 -14.06 16.22
C LEU A 2 -13.53 -13.32 17.24
N SER A 3 -12.89 -12.56 18.12
CA SER A 3 -13.57 -11.68 19.07
C SER A 3 -14.16 -10.43 18.39
N PRO A 4 -15.11 -9.71 19.02
CA PRO A 4 -15.81 -8.58 18.38
C PRO A 4 -14.89 -7.45 17.89
N HIS A 5 -13.76 -7.20 18.57
CA HIS A 5 -12.81 -6.16 18.15
C HIS A 5 -11.95 -6.61 16.96
N GLU A 6 -11.53 -7.88 16.90
CA GLU A 6 -10.81 -8.43 15.74
C GLU A 6 -11.65 -8.44 14.46
N LYS A 7 -12.98 -8.41 14.58
CA LYS A 7 -13.90 -8.26 13.44
C LYS A 7 -13.95 -6.85 12.85
N LEU A 8 -13.25 -5.86 13.41
CA LEU A 8 -12.97 -4.60 12.72
C LEU A 8 -11.83 -4.83 11.71
N ILE A 9 -12.18 -4.81 10.44
CA ILE A 9 -11.32 -5.20 9.32
C ILE A 9 -11.16 -4.08 8.29
N CYS A 10 -10.14 -4.20 7.45
CA CYS A 10 -10.09 -3.53 6.16
C CYS A 10 -10.08 -4.56 5.01
N LEU A 11 -10.67 -4.17 3.89
CA LEU A 11 -10.82 -4.96 2.68
C LEU A 11 -9.83 -4.48 1.61
N LEU A 12 -8.86 -5.32 1.29
CA LEU A 12 -7.85 -5.15 0.23
C LEU A 12 -8.43 -5.62 -1.11
N ILE A 13 -8.21 -4.83 -2.16
CA ILE A 13 -8.72 -5.01 -3.51
C ILE A 13 -7.54 -4.92 -4.50
N ASP A 14 -7.18 -6.02 -5.15
CA ASP A 14 -6.02 -6.10 -6.07
C ASP A 14 -6.26 -7.03 -7.28
N GLU A 15 -5.60 -6.77 -8.40
CA GLU A 15 -5.81 -7.47 -9.68
C GLU A 15 -4.66 -8.43 -10.02
N ILE A 16 -4.96 -9.72 -10.13
CA ILE A 16 -4.00 -10.76 -10.50
C ILE A 16 -4.12 -11.07 -12.00
N TYR A 17 -3.09 -10.76 -12.78
CA TYR A 17 -3.05 -11.10 -14.20
C TYR A 17 -2.84 -12.61 -14.40
N VAL A 18 -3.65 -13.22 -15.27
CA VAL A 18 -3.61 -14.67 -15.56
C VAL A 18 -3.58 -14.94 -17.06
N ASN A 19 -2.86 -15.99 -17.46
CA ASN A 19 -2.86 -16.45 -18.84
C ASN A 19 -4.25 -17.01 -19.19
N PRO A 20 -4.93 -16.51 -20.24
CA PRO A 20 -6.24 -17.01 -20.64
C PRO A 20 -6.20 -18.50 -21.01
N GLY A 21 -7.12 -19.27 -20.44
CA GLY A 21 -7.22 -20.71 -20.68
C GLY A 21 -8.57 -21.26 -20.21
N LEU A 22 -8.96 -22.42 -20.76
CA LEU A 22 -10.11 -23.18 -20.26
C LEU A 22 -9.62 -24.57 -19.84
N ASN A 23 -10.03 -25.00 -18.65
CA ASN A 23 -9.72 -26.33 -18.12
C ASN A 23 -11.02 -27.02 -17.71
N TYR A 24 -11.34 -28.16 -18.33
CA TYR A 24 -12.47 -28.99 -17.91
C TYR A 24 -12.02 -29.98 -16.83
N LYS A 25 -12.60 -29.92 -15.63
CA LYS A 25 -12.22 -30.79 -14.51
C LYS A 25 -13.42 -31.09 -13.62
N GLY A 26 -13.70 -32.38 -13.41
CA GLY A 26 -14.78 -32.84 -12.51
C GLY A 26 -16.17 -32.34 -12.92
N GLY A 27 -16.48 -32.33 -14.22
CA GLY A 27 -17.75 -31.83 -14.75
C GLY A 27 -17.84 -30.31 -14.93
N LYS A 28 -17.06 -29.53 -14.16
CA LYS A 28 -17.04 -28.06 -14.24
C LYS A 28 -16.02 -27.56 -15.27
N LEU A 29 -16.35 -26.48 -15.99
CA LEU A 29 -15.45 -25.76 -16.89
C LEU A 29 -14.85 -24.55 -16.16
N LEU A 30 -13.52 -24.54 -15.99
CA LEU A 30 -12.77 -23.53 -15.24
C LEU A 30 -12.05 -22.56 -16.19
N GLY A 31 -11.77 -21.33 -15.72
CA GLY A 31 -11.06 -20.28 -16.48
C GLY A 31 -11.93 -19.33 -17.29
N LYS A 32 -13.26 -19.53 -17.26
CA LYS A 32 -14.24 -18.57 -17.78
C LYS A 32 -14.34 -17.35 -16.85
N ALA A 33 -14.55 -16.16 -17.41
CA ALA A 33 -14.85 -14.95 -16.65
C ALA A 33 -16.32 -14.92 -16.18
N GLU A 34 -16.61 -14.17 -15.11
CA GLU A 34 -17.98 -13.90 -14.66
C GLU A 34 -18.67 -12.80 -15.48
N ASN A 35 -17.95 -11.74 -15.86
CA ASN A 35 -18.51 -10.61 -16.61
C ASN A 35 -18.64 -10.82 -18.13
N ALA A 36 -18.09 -11.93 -18.67
CA ALA A 36 -18.11 -12.20 -20.10
C ALA A 36 -18.18 -13.69 -20.43
N ASN A 37 -18.80 -14.04 -21.57
CA ASN A 37 -18.79 -15.41 -22.09
C ASN A 37 -17.45 -15.79 -22.76
N GLN A 38 -16.33 -15.52 -22.07
CA GLN A 38 -14.96 -15.63 -22.58
C GLN A 38 -14.00 -16.17 -21.50
N GLN A 39 -12.78 -16.52 -21.90
CA GLN A 39 -11.67 -16.77 -20.98
C GLN A 39 -11.30 -15.50 -20.21
N ALA A 40 -11.15 -15.64 -18.89
CA ALA A 40 -10.61 -14.59 -18.03
C ALA A 40 -9.16 -14.23 -18.43
N ASN A 41 -8.78 -12.97 -18.24
CA ASN A 41 -7.38 -12.51 -18.32
C ASN A 41 -6.87 -11.90 -17.01
N THR A 42 -7.77 -11.59 -16.07
CA THR A 42 -7.41 -11.21 -14.70
C THR A 42 -8.30 -11.92 -13.68
N ILE A 43 -7.88 -11.96 -12.43
CA ILE A 43 -8.67 -12.39 -11.28
C ILE A 43 -8.68 -11.22 -10.29
N GLN A 44 -9.86 -10.68 -10.01
CA GLN A 44 -10.04 -9.68 -8.97
C GLN A 44 -10.01 -10.37 -7.61
N ALA A 45 -8.98 -10.06 -6.81
CA ALA A 45 -8.86 -10.57 -5.46
C ALA A 45 -9.49 -9.61 -4.45
N PHE A 46 -10.16 -10.19 -3.46
CA PHE A 46 -10.68 -9.51 -2.29
C PHE A 46 -10.11 -10.22 -1.04
N MET A 47 -9.34 -9.50 -0.23
CA MET A 47 -8.71 -10.04 0.98
C MET A 47 -9.02 -9.16 2.19
N ILE A 48 -9.44 -9.76 3.30
CA ILE A 48 -9.62 -9.04 4.56
C ILE A 48 -8.36 -9.11 5.42
N THR A 49 -8.12 -8.05 6.19
CA THR A 49 -7.14 -8.03 7.28
C THR A 49 -7.79 -7.46 8.53
N SER A 50 -7.60 -8.12 9.68
CA SER A 50 -7.95 -7.53 10.98
C SER A 50 -7.02 -6.35 11.29
N LEU A 51 -7.53 -5.38 12.04
CA LEU A 51 -6.75 -4.26 12.58
C LEU A 51 -6.15 -4.57 13.96
N PHE A 52 -6.68 -5.56 14.67
CA PHE A 52 -6.28 -5.88 16.06
C PHE A 52 -5.65 -7.27 16.23
N SER A 53 -5.67 -8.12 15.20
CA SER A 53 -4.92 -9.37 15.20
C SER A 53 -4.24 -9.66 13.86
N LYS A 54 -3.46 -10.75 13.79
CA LYS A 54 -2.75 -11.18 12.58
C LYS A 54 -3.66 -11.84 11.54
N TYR A 55 -4.98 -11.87 11.76
CA TYR A 55 -5.92 -12.54 10.88
C TYR A 55 -5.98 -11.90 9.49
N LYS A 56 -5.75 -12.72 8.46
CA LYS A 56 -5.89 -12.36 7.05
C LYS A 56 -6.52 -13.53 6.29
N GLU A 57 -7.42 -13.23 5.37
CA GLU A 57 -8.19 -14.23 4.62
C GLU A 57 -8.58 -13.71 3.24
N ILE A 58 -8.50 -14.55 2.22
CA ILE A 58 -9.02 -14.24 0.88
C ILE A 58 -10.51 -14.59 0.88
N VAL A 59 -11.37 -13.59 0.69
CA VAL A 59 -12.83 -13.74 0.80
C VAL A 59 -13.53 -13.86 -0.56
N ALA A 60 -12.90 -13.40 -1.64
CA ALA A 60 -13.32 -13.72 -3.01
C ALA A 60 -12.14 -13.68 -3.99
N LEU A 61 -12.21 -14.52 -5.02
CA LEU A 61 -11.35 -14.52 -6.20
C LEU A 61 -12.26 -14.59 -7.43
N VAL A 62 -12.50 -13.45 -8.07
CA VAL A 62 -13.49 -13.32 -9.15
C VAL A 62 -12.77 -13.34 -10.51
N PRO A 63 -12.96 -14.35 -11.37
CA PRO A 63 -12.30 -14.41 -12.68
C PRO A 63 -12.95 -13.42 -13.64
N MET A 64 -12.14 -12.58 -14.29
CA MET A 64 -12.61 -11.39 -15.01
C MET A 64 -12.00 -11.26 -16.41
N LYS A 65 -12.78 -10.61 -17.28
CA LYS A 65 -12.36 -10.24 -18.64
C LYS A 65 -12.45 -8.74 -18.82
N ASN A 66 -11.30 -8.08 -19.00
CA ASN A 66 -11.21 -6.64 -19.29
C ASN A 66 -12.06 -5.79 -18.32
N GLN A 67 -11.84 -5.96 -17.02
CA GLN A 67 -12.72 -5.45 -15.96
C GLN A 67 -13.01 -3.95 -16.05
N THR A 68 -14.28 -3.58 -15.90
CA THR A 68 -14.73 -2.19 -15.82
C THR A 68 -14.79 -1.68 -14.37
N ALA A 69 -14.98 -0.37 -14.20
CA ALA A 69 -15.22 0.21 -12.87
C ALA A 69 -16.55 -0.25 -12.29
N ASP A 70 -17.58 -0.36 -13.14
CA ASP A 70 -18.93 -0.83 -12.78
C ASP A 70 -18.93 -2.31 -12.35
N ASP A 71 -18.18 -3.17 -13.04
CA ASP A 71 -17.94 -4.56 -12.62
C ASP A 71 -17.36 -4.61 -11.20
N LEU A 72 -16.30 -3.84 -10.96
CA LEU A 72 -15.60 -3.80 -9.68
C LEU A 72 -16.48 -3.21 -8.56
N TYR A 73 -17.26 -2.17 -8.86
CA TYR A 73 -18.24 -1.58 -7.96
C TYR A 73 -19.30 -2.62 -7.53
N CYS A 74 -19.85 -3.36 -8.50
CA CYS A 74 -20.84 -4.39 -8.22
C CYS A 74 -20.24 -5.56 -7.41
N GLN A 75 -18.98 -5.92 -7.63
CA GLN A 75 -18.28 -6.92 -6.82
C GLN A 75 -17.99 -6.44 -5.40
N ALA A 76 -17.50 -5.19 -5.24
CA ALA A 76 -17.22 -4.60 -3.94
C ALA A 76 -18.47 -4.55 -3.05
N LEU A 77 -19.64 -4.18 -3.62
CA LEU A 77 -20.92 -4.21 -2.90
C LEU A 77 -21.34 -5.63 -2.47
N LYS A 78 -21.19 -6.64 -3.36
CA LYS A 78 -21.47 -8.05 -3.01
C LYS A 78 -20.58 -8.54 -1.86
N VAL A 79 -19.29 -8.23 -1.90
CA VAL A 79 -18.32 -8.62 -0.87
C VAL A 79 -18.59 -7.87 0.45
N LEU A 80 -18.94 -6.58 0.41
CA LEU A 80 -19.36 -5.83 1.59
C LEU A 80 -20.59 -6.45 2.26
N GLN A 81 -21.62 -6.81 1.48
CA GLN A 81 -22.82 -7.47 2.02
C GLN A 81 -22.48 -8.81 2.69
N MET A 82 -21.72 -9.68 2.00
CA MET A 82 -21.27 -10.97 2.56
C MET A 82 -20.49 -10.80 3.88
N LEU A 83 -19.64 -9.78 3.98
CA LEU A 83 -18.89 -9.48 5.21
C LEU A 83 -19.80 -9.00 6.35
N ASN A 84 -20.82 -8.19 6.05
CA ASN A 84 -21.85 -7.76 7.00
C ASN A 84 -22.72 -8.95 7.48
N ASP A 85 -23.03 -9.90 6.61
CA ASP A 85 -23.75 -11.13 6.96
C ASP A 85 -22.94 -11.99 7.94
N CYS A 86 -21.63 -12.12 7.71
CA CYS A 86 -20.65 -12.72 8.63
C CYS A 86 -20.35 -11.89 9.91
N LYS A 87 -21.01 -10.73 10.07
CA LYS A 87 -20.87 -9.77 11.19
C LYS A 87 -19.46 -9.20 11.34
N TYR A 88 -18.75 -8.99 10.23
CA TYR A 88 -17.57 -8.12 10.19
C TYR A 88 -18.00 -6.65 10.09
N ASN A 89 -17.12 -5.74 10.55
CA ASN A 89 -17.26 -4.30 10.36
C ASN A 89 -16.11 -3.82 9.48
N VAL A 90 -16.44 -3.41 8.26
CA VAL A 90 -15.45 -2.97 7.26
C VAL A 90 -15.19 -1.48 7.48
N LEU A 91 -14.07 -1.16 8.13
CA LEU A 91 -13.64 0.22 8.32
C LEU A 91 -13.19 0.84 7.00
N CYS A 92 -12.52 0.09 6.14
CA CYS A 92 -11.94 0.65 4.92
C CYS A 92 -11.81 -0.29 3.74
N LEU A 93 -11.85 0.31 2.55
CA LEU A 93 -11.38 -0.29 1.29
C LEU A 93 -9.98 0.23 1.00
N ILE A 94 -9.06 -0.68 0.66
CA ILE A 94 -7.69 -0.35 0.22
C ILE A 94 -7.52 -0.93 -1.18
N SER A 95 -7.10 -0.13 -2.13
CA SER A 95 -6.82 -0.57 -3.50
C SER A 95 -5.54 0.06 -4.05
N ASP A 96 -5.13 -0.34 -5.24
CA ASP A 96 -4.04 0.33 -5.95
C ASP A 96 -4.53 1.64 -6.62
N ASN A 97 -3.59 2.52 -7.02
CA ASN A 97 -3.91 3.81 -7.64
C ASN A 97 -4.13 3.73 -9.17
N ASN A 98 -4.67 2.64 -9.71
CA ASN A 98 -5.05 2.54 -11.13
C ASN A 98 -6.36 3.29 -11.45
N ARG A 99 -6.71 3.38 -12.74
CA ARG A 99 -7.88 4.11 -13.22
C ARG A 99 -9.21 3.44 -12.85
N ILE A 100 -9.29 2.11 -12.90
CA ILE A 100 -10.49 1.32 -12.58
C ILE A 100 -10.82 1.46 -11.10
N ASN A 101 -9.82 1.28 -10.23
CA ASN A 101 -9.93 1.44 -8.79
C ASN A 101 -10.37 2.85 -8.38
N ARG A 102 -9.75 3.90 -8.93
CA ARG A 102 -10.19 5.30 -8.71
C ARG A 102 -11.62 5.55 -9.19
N ASN A 103 -11.98 5.05 -10.37
CA ASN A 103 -13.33 5.22 -10.91
C ASN A 103 -14.37 4.52 -10.03
N MET A 104 -14.10 3.31 -9.53
CA MET A 104 -14.97 2.57 -8.62
C MET A 104 -15.17 3.30 -7.28
N PHE A 105 -14.09 3.81 -6.65
CA PHE A 105 -14.25 4.66 -5.45
C PHE A 105 -15.04 5.95 -5.76
N THR A 106 -14.82 6.57 -6.92
CA THR A 106 -15.57 7.77 -7.35
C THR A 106 -17.06 7.46 -7.54
N GLN A 107 -17.39 6.27 -8.04
CA GLN A 107 -18.75 5.76 -8.20
C GLN A 107 -19.43 5.49 -6.84
N MET A 108 -18.71 4.88 -5.88
CA MET A 108 -19.18 4.76 -4.49
C MET A 108 -19.42 6.13 -3.83
N CYS A 109 -18.68 7.15 -4.24
CA CYS A 109 -18.84 8.55 -3.80
C CYS A 109 -19.80 9.38 -4.70
N GLN A 110 -20.68 8.74 -5.47
CA GLN A 110 -21.71 9.40 -6.29
C GLN A 110 -21.15 10.44 -7.29
N GLY A 111 -19.94 10.21 -7.81
CA GLY A 111 -19.30 11.03 -8.84
C GLY A 111 -18.20 11.97 -8.35
N ASN A 112 -18.13 12.26 -7.05
CA ASN A 112 -17.07 13.10 -6.46
C ASN A 112 -16.30 12.29 -5.41
N LEU A 113 -15.07 11.86 -5.72
CA LEU A 113 -14.24 11.09 -4.78
C LEU A 113 -14.01 11.87 -3.47
N VAL A 114 -14.39 11.27 -2.35
CA VAL A 114 -14.20 11.79 -0.98
C VAL A 114 -13.58 10.74 -0.07
N ASN A 115 -12.99 11.18 1.04
CA ASN A 115 -12.24 10.37 2.00
C ASN A 115 -13.03 9.18 2.59
N CYS A 116 -14.34 9.37 2.78
CA CYS A 116 -15.23 8.39 3.37
C CYS A 116 -16.70 8.66 3.04
N ILE A 117 -17.51 7.60 3.06
CA ILE A 117 -18.97 7.63 3.03
C ILE A 117 -19.55 6.91 4.26
N SER A 118 -20.87 6.99 4.47
CA SER A 118 -21.56 5.94 5.25
C SER A 118 -21.43 4.60 4.51
N ASN A 119 -21.16 3.52 5.24
CA ASN A 119 -20.98 2.20 4.65
C ASN A 119 -22.33 1.74 4.04
N PRO A 120 -22.38 1.34 2.75
CA PRO A 120 -23.64 1.07 2.05
C PRO A 120 -24.44 -0.12 2.59
N VAL A 121 -23.83 -1.00 3.41
CA VAL A 121 -24.50 -2.14 4.06
C VAL A 121 -24.57 -2.00 5.59
N GLN A 122 -23.95 -0.97 6.16
CA GLN A 122 -23.86 -0.66 7.59
C GLN A 122 -23.91 0.88 7.79
N PRO A 123 -25.04 1.56 7.52
CA PRO A 123 -25.07 3.03 7.36
C PRO A 123 -24.63 3.83 8.60
N GLU A 124 -24.71 3.22 9.79
CA GLU A 124 -24.22 3.75 11.07
C GLU A 124 -22.68 3.75 11.19
N ASN A 125 -21.98 2.98 10.35
CA ASN A 125 -20.54 2.96 10.23
C ASN A 125 -20.05 3.80 9.04
N LYS A 126 -18.85 4.39 9.19
CA LYS A 126 -18.15 5.04 8.08
C LYS A 126 -17.24 4.05 7.36
N LEU A 127 -17.29 4.06 6.03
CA LEU A 127 -16.36 3.35 5.15
C LEU A 127 -15.36 4.35 4.56
N PHE A 128 -14.07 4.10 4.79
CA PHE A 128 -12.97 4.94 4.31
C PHE A 128 -12.33 4.36 3.05
N PHE A 129 -11.86 5.22 2.14
CA PHE A 129 -11.18 4.81 0.92
C PHE A 129 -9.68 5.10 1.02
N LEU A 130 -8.85 4.11 0.70
CA LEU A 130 -7.40 4.24 0.65
C LEU A 130 -6.81 3.71 -0.65
N PHE A 131 -5.67 4.29 -0.98
CA PHE A 131 -4.71 3.69 -1.89
C PHE A 131 -3.59 3.02 -1.09
N ASP A 132 -2.96 1.99 -1.65
CA ASP A 132 -1.79 1.37 -1.02
C ASP A 132 -0.57 2.31 -1.06
N THR A 133 -0.10 2.70 0.13
CA THR A 133 1.16 3.42 0.39
C THR A 133 2.35 2.92 -0.45
N VAL A 134 2.48 1.60 -0.66
CA VAL A 134 3.55 0.99 -1.47
C VAL A 134 3.39 1.35 -2.95
N HIS A 135 2.15 1.37 -3.44
CA HIS A 135 1.84 1.81 -4.80
C HIS A 135 1.97 3.33 -4.94
N LEU A 136 1.61 4.12 -3.93
CA LEU A 136 1.80 5.58 -3.95
C LEU A 136 3.29 5.98 -4.00
N ILE A 137 4.17 5.41 -3.16
CA ILE A 137 5.61 5.75 -3.19
C ILE A 137 6.29 5.27 -4.48
N LYS A 138 5.87 4.10 -5.03
CA LYS A 138 6.25 3.68 -6.40
C LYS A 138 5.79 4.70 -7.44
N SER A 139 4.56 5.20 -7.34
CA SER A 139 4.02 6.22 -8.27
C SER A 139 4.76 7.54 -8.20
N VAL A 140 5.13 8.07 -7.02
CA VAL A 140 5.88 9.33 -6.93
C VAL A 140 7.27 9.21 -7.55
N ARG A 141 8.02 8.12 -7.29
CA ARG A 141 9.26 7.85 -8.05
C ARG A 141 8.98 7.75 -9.55
N ASN A 142 8.02 6.91 -9.95
CA ASN A 142 7.78 6.64 -11.38
C ASN A 142 7.37 7.91 -12.15
N ASN A 143 6.60 8.80 -11.53
CA ASN A 143 6.24 10.10 -12.11
C ASN A 143 7.45 11.03 -12.23
N TRP A 144 8.29 11.14 -11.19
CA TRP A 144 9.54 11.91 -11.26
C TRP A 144 10.49 11.40 -12.35
N PHE A 145 10.57 10.08 -12.54
CA PHE A 145 11.40 9.45 -13.57
C PHE A 145 10.81 9.58 -14.98
N ASN A 146 9.49 9.79 -15.10
CA ASN A 146 8.81 10.02 -16.37
C ASN A 146 8.71 11.53 -16.71
N GLU A 147 9.22 12.42 -15.84
CA GLU A 147 9.29 13.86 -16.10
C GLU A 147 10.19 14.15 -17.31
N LYS A 148 9.78 15.09 -18.17
CA LYS A 148 10.41 15.37 -19.47
C LYS A 148 11.39 16.54 -19.46
N THR A 149 11.58 17.17 -18.30
CA THR A 149 12.42 18.37 -18.14
C THR A 149 13.90 18.01 -18.18
N LEU A 150 14.74 18.98 -18.57
CA LEU A 150 16.19 18.78 -18.59
C LEU A 150 16.70 18.56 -17.15
N GLY A 151 17.16 17.34 -16.88
CA GLY A 151 17.59 16.90 -15.54
C GLY A 151 16.46 16.45 -14.61
N GLN A 152 15.24 16.23 -15.13
CA GLN A 152 14.07 15.69 -14.40
C GLN A 152 13.79 16.48 -13.11
N VAL A 153 13.55 17.77 -13.32
CA VAL A 153 13.20 18.77 -12.31
C VAL A 153 11.72 18.72 -11.98
N LEU A 154 11.41 18.50 -10.70
CA LEU A 154 10.11 18.79 -10.10
C LEU A 154 10.12 20.17 -9.45
N CYS A 155 9.00 20.90 -9.58
CA CYS A 155 8.79 22.18 -8.92
C CYS A 155 7.65 22.04 -7.90
N PHE A 156 7.91 22.43 -6.65
CA PHE A 156 7.00 22.23 -5.53
C PHE A 156 7.10 23.40 -4.53
N PRO A 157 6.06 23.73 -3.75
CA PRO A 157 6.15 24.76 -2.71
C PRO A 157 7.11 24.33 -1.61
N SER A 158 7.92 25.23 -1.06
CA SER A 158 8.84 24.87 0.04
C SER A 158 8.01 24.50 1.30
N PRO A 159 8.32 23.41 2.03
CA PRO A 159 7.46 22.93 3.12
C PRO A 159 7.29 23.92 4.26
N ASP A 160 8.31 24.73 4.54
CA ASP A 160 8.31 25.72 5.62
C ASP A 160 7.76 27.09 5.18
N ASN A 161 7.63 27.33 3.87
CA ASN A 161 7.02 28.54 3.33
C ASN A 161 6.41 28.27 1.95
N SER A 162 5.08 28.12 1.90
CA SER A 162 4.35 27.77 0.68
C SER A 162 4.39 28.84 -0.43
N SER A 163 4.84 30.08 -0.16
CA SER A 163 5.04 31.11 -1.19
C SER A 163 6.35 30.94 -1.95
N LYS A 164 7.38 30.35 -1.33
CA LYS A 164 8.64 29.94 -1.97
C LYS A 164 8.42 28.68 -2.80
N ILE A 165 9.01 28.62 -3.99
CA ILE A 165 9.06 27.40 -4.81
C ILE A 165 10.46 26.79 -4.69
N SER A 166 10.51 25.51 -4.34
CA SER A 166 11.70 24.67 -4.31
C SER A 166 11.75 23.76 -5.56
N LEU A 167 12.97 23.35 -5.93
CA LEU A 167 13.25 22.54 -7.12
C LEU A 167 13.97 21.25 -6.72
N ALA A 168 13.45 20.09 -7.16
CA ALA A 168 14.11 18.80 -6.97
C ALA A 168 14.51 18.20 -8.33
N LYS A 169 15.81 18.24 -8.66
CA LYS A 169 16.34 17.69 -9.93
C LYS A 169 16.82 16.26 -9.71
N LEU A 170 16.22 15.27 -10.37
CA LEU A 170 16.70 13.88 -10.23
C LEU A 170 18.16 13.73 -10.69
N GLN A 171 18.61 14.63 -11.58
CA GLN A 171 20.00 14.71 -12.00
C GLN A 171 20.98 14.90 -10.83
N ASP A 172 20.60 15.56 -9.74
CA ASP A 172 21.51 15.73 -8.58
C ASP A 172 21.89 14.38 -7.94
N LEU A 173 20.97 13.40 -7.91
CA LEU A 173 21.30 12.03 -7.46
C LEU A 173 22.14 11.25 -8.48
N LYS A 174 21.99 11.55 -9.77
CA LYS A 174 22.81 10.96 -10.83
C LYS A 174 24.24 11.51 -10.78
N ASP A 175 24.40 12.81 -10.56
CA ASP A 175 25.70 13.46 -10.42
C ASP A 175 26.48 12.91 -9.22
N ILE A 176 25.82 12.72 -8.07
CA ILE A 176 26.41 12.04 -6.90
C ILE A 176 26.86 10.63 -7.30
N TYR A 177 25.96 9.80 -7.84
CA TYR A 177 26.27 8.42 -8.22
C TYR A 177 27.41 8.33 -9.24
N GLU A 178 27.43 9.17 -10.27
CA GLU A 178 28.48 9.18 -11.29
C GLU A 178 29.82 9.70 -10.74
N THR A 179 29.80 10.57 -9.72
CA THR A 179 31.00 11.03 -8.99
C THR A 179 31.55 9.93 -8.08
N GLU A 180 30.70 9.16 -7.39
CA GLU A 180 31.13 8.14 -6.42
C GLU A 180 31.15 6.70 -6.96
N LYS A 181 30.76 6.44 -8.22
CA LYS A 181 30.63 5.07 -8.78
C LYS A 181 31.91 4.23 -8.64
N SER A 182 33.07 4.85 -8.82
CA SER A 182 34.41 4.24 -8.73
C SER A 182 35.00 4.21 -7.31
N ASN A 183 34.37 4.88 -6.34
CA ASN A 183 34.94 5.05 -5.01
C ASN A 183 34.66 3.81 -4.15
N LEU A 184 35.63 3.40 -3.33
CA LEU A 184 35.46 2.29 -2.38
C LEU A 184 34.49 2.65 -1.25
N ILE A 185 34.54 3.91 -0.80
CA ILE A 185 33.63 4.48 0.20
C ILE A 185 32.71 5.47 -0.52
N LYS A 186 31.43 5.47 -0.13
CA LYS A 186 30.34 6.18 -0.82
C LYS A 186 29.44 6.87 0.19
N ASN A 187 29.03 8.09 -0.11
CA ASN A 187 28.14 8.90 0.72
C ASN A 187 26.66 8.53 0.48
N ALA A 188 26.30 8.10 -0.73
CA ALA A 188 24.95 7.65 -1.07
C ALA A 188 24.91 6.17 -1.51
N PRO A 189 25.38 5.20 -0.70
CA PRO A 189 25.59 3.80 -1.09
C PRO A 189 24.31 3.00 -1.44
N LYS A 190 23.12 3.60 -1.33
CA LYS A 190 21.86 3.03 -1.83
C LYS A 190 21.56 3.41 -3.28
N LEU A 191 22.21 4.44 -3.82
CA LEU A 191 22.15 4.80 -5.23
C LEU A 191 22.93 3.77 -6.04
N SER A 192 22.29 3.27 -7.09
CA SER A 192 22.86 2.30 -8.02
C SER A 192 22.20 2.46 -9.38
N ARG A 193 22.81 1.89 -10.43
CA ARG A 193 22.25 1.93 -11.79
C ARG A 193 20.80 1.43 -11.84
N LYS A 194 20.42 0.40 -11.07
CA LYS A 194 19.04 -0.13 -10.98
C LYS A 194 18.06 0.82 -10.29
N VAL A 195 18.56 1.67 -9.38
CA VAL A 195 17.76 2.67 -8.65
C VAL A 195 17.55 3.93 -9.51
N LEU A 196 18.58 4.36 -10.25
CA LEU A 196 18.56 5.59 -11.06
C LEU A 196 18.14 5.39 -12.54
N TYR A 197 18.15 4.15 -13.03
CA TYR A 197 17.75 3.77 -14.39
C TYR A 197 16.93 2.46 -14.41
N PRO A 198 15.80 2.36 -13.67
CA PRO A 198 15.03 1.13 -13.54
C PRO A 198 14.30 0.74 -14.83
N THR A 199 14.42 -0.54 -15.19
CA THR A 199 13.58 -1.20 -16.21
C THR A 199 12.11 -1.23 -15.80
N SER A 200 11.20 -1.55 -16.73
CA SER A 200 9.75 -1.67 -16.44
C SER A 200 9.42 -2.65 -15.31
N PHE A 201 10.20 -3.73 -15.16
CA PHE A 201 10.08 -4.68 -14.06
C PHE A 201 10.59 -4.08 -12.73
N GLU A 202 11.76 -3.43 -12.76
CA GLU A 202 12.33 -2.76 -11.58
C GLU A 202 11.49 -1.57 -11.09
N LYS A 203 10.71 -0.94 -11.98
CA LYS A 203 9.68 0.05 -11.62
C LYS A 203 8.55 -0.51 -10.74
N GLN A 204 8.38 -1.82 -10.62
CA GLN A 204 7.47 -2.44 -9.63
C GLN A 204 8.13 -2.79 -8.29
N ASN A 205 9.46 -2.77 -8.21
CA ASN A 205 10.18 -3.08 -6.97
C ASN A 205 10.12 -1.88 -6.00
N VAL A 206 9.53 -2.12 -4.81
CA VAL A 206 9.41 -1.12 -3.73
C VAL A 206 10.75 -0.78 -3.08
N LEU A 207 11.66 -1.74 -2.89
CA LEU A 207 12.98 -1.47 -2.30
C LEU A 207 13.80 -0.51 -3.18
N LEU A 208 13.72 -0.67 -4.50
CA LEU A 208 14.30 0.27 -5.46
C LEU A 208 13.58 1.63 -5.49
N ALA A 209 12.37 1.75 -4.94
CA ALA A 209 11.70 3.04 -4.74
C ALA A 209 12.23 3.73 -3.48
N LEU A 210 12.28 3.00 -2.36
CA LEU A 210 12.76 3.52 -1.08
C LEU A 210 14.25 3.91 -1.10
N ASN A 211 15.06 3.24 -1.92
CA ASN A 211 16.47 3.61 -2.11
C ASN A 211 16.68 5.00 -2.75
N ILE A 212 15.66 5.61 -3.38
CA ILE A 212 15.71 7.03 -3.82
C ILE A 212 15.54 7.97 -2.63
N PHE A 213 14.61 7.65 -1.73
CA PHE A 213 14.24 8.48 -0.57
C PHE A 213 15.07 8.15 0.68
N HIS A 214 16.21 7.48 0.53
CA HIS A 214 17.02 7.02 1.67
C HIS A 214 17.80 8.17 2.32
N GLU A 215 17.92 8.14 3.65
CA GLU A 215 18.54 9.22 4.45
C GLU A 215 20.00 9.53 4.05
N SER A 216 20.77 8.51 3.63
CA SER A 216 22.12 8.69 3.08
C SER A 216 22.16 9.64 1.89
N ASN A 217 21.11 9.65 1.06
CA ASN A 217 21.05 10.49 -0.12
C ASN A 217 20.82 11.95 0.28
N SER A 218 19.96 12.18 1.28
CA SER A 218 19.73 13.49 1.90
C SER A 218 21.00 14.04 2.57
N ALA A 219 21.78 13.17 3.22
CA ALA A 219 23.09 13.51 3.79
C ALA A 219 24.14 13.84 2.72
N ALA A 220 24.26 13.01 1.67
CA ALA A 220 25.19 13.26 0.56
C ALA A 220 24.89 14.57 -0.19
N LEU A 221 23.60 14.86 -0.44
CA LEU A 221 23.16 16.13 -1.03
C LEU A 221 23.54 17.33 -0.16
N ALA A 222 23.47 17.21 1.17
CA ALA A 222 23.90 18.27 2.09
C ALA A 222 25.43 18.47 2.08
N HIS A 223 26.21 17.40 1.95
CA HIS A 223 27.67 17.45 1.81
C HIS A 223 28.06 18.23 0.53
N GLU A 224 27.48 17.89 -0.62
CA GLU A 224 27.75 18.59 -1.88
C GLU A 224 27.31 20.07 -1.86
N SER A 225 26.23 20.40 -1.16
CA SER A 225 25.83 21.81 -0.94
C SER A 225 26.94 22.61 -0.24
N GLY A 226 27.59 22.03 0.77
CA GLY A 226 28.65 22.68 1.53
C GLY A 226 29.96 22.81 0.76
N GLU A 227 30.41 21.74 0.09
CA GLU A 227 31.72 21.72 -0.61
C GLU A 227 31.70 22.43 -1.96
N LYS A 228 30.62 22.28 -2.74
CA LYS A 228 30.57 22.68 -4.16
C LYS A 228 29.71 23.93 -4.41
N GLY A 229 29.08 24.48 -3.37
CA GLY A 229 28.10 25.58 -3.48
C GLY A 229 26.86 25.23 -4.30
N LYS A 230 26.65 23.95 -4.65
CA LYS A 230 25.56 23.48 -5.52
C LYS A 230 24.27 23.47 -4.71
N VAL A 231 23.30 24.31 -5.08
CA VAL A 231 22.04 24.47 -4.32
C VAL A 231 21.12 23.24 -4.49
N THR A 232 21.44 22.15 -3.77
CA THR A 232 20.69 20.89 -3.72
C THR A 232 19.58 20.88 -2.66
N ILE A 233 19.38 22.02 -1.96
CA ILE A 233 18.42 22.18 -0.85
C ILE A 233 17.02 21.67 -1.22
N GLY A 234 16.52 21.97 -2.43
CA GLY A 234 15.18 21.57 -2.85
C GLY A 234 15.00 20.05 -3.06
N ILE A 235 15.99 19.34 -3.59
CA ILE A 235 15.91 17.86 -3.66
C ILE A 235 16.05 17.24 -2.26
N LYS A 236 16.83 17.85 -1.36
CA LYS A 236 16.89 17.43 0.05
C LYS A 236 15.55 17.62 0.77
N GLU A 237 14.94 18.81 0.66
CA GLU A 237 13.58 19.11 1.16
C GLU A 237 12.59 18.04 0.67
N PHE A 238 12.60 17.72 -0.63
CA PHE A 238 11.71 16.73 -1.24
C PHE A 238 11.90 15.30 -0.68
N ILE A 239 13.14 14.82 -0.60
CA ILE A 239 13.46 13.49 -0.07
C ILE A 239 13.05 13.37 1.40
N ASP A 240 13.37 14.38 2.22
CA ASP A 240 13.08 14.36 3.66
C ASP A 240 11.57 14.31 3.95
N GLN A 241 10.73 14.96 3.14
CA GLN A 241 9.27 14.93 3.30
C GLN A 241 8.69 13.53 3.05
N PHE A 242 9.03 12.91 1.91
CA PHE A 242 8.53 11.56 1.60
C PHE A 242 9.13 10.48 2.50
N LEU A 243 10.38 10.63 2.97
CA LEU A 243 10.98 9.75 3.96
C LEU A 243 10.26 9.84 5.33
N LYS A 244 9.92 11.04 5.79
CA LYS A 244 9.17 11.24 7.05
C LYS A 244 7.77 10.63 6.95
N TRP A 245 7.01 10.90 5.88
CA TRP A 245 5.70 10.25 5.66
C TRP A 245 5.82 8.72 5.65
N TRP A 246 6.80 8.16 4.91
CA TRP A 246 6.95 6.70 4.79
C TRP A 246 7.27 6.03 6.12
N ASN A 247 8.09 6.68 6.95
CA ASN A 247 8.42 6.20 8.27
C ASN A 247 7.18 6.05 9.17
N ILE A 248 6.21 6.95 9.03
CA ILE A 248 4.96 7.01 9.81
C ILE A 248 3.93 5.99 9.30
N VAL A 249 3.68 5.90 7.99
CA VAL A 249 2.63 5.01 7.47
C VAL A 249 3.02 3.53 7.48
N ASN A 250 4.33 3.23 7.53
CA ASN A 250 4.87 1.86 7.53
C ASN A 250 5.42 1.46 8.92
N VAL A 251 4.62 1.59 9.98
CA VAL A 251 4.97 1.16 11.34
C VAL A 251 4.43 -0.26 11.61
N LYS A 252 5.33 -1.24 11.58
CA LYS A 252 5.02 -2.69 11.70
C LYS A 252 5.16 -3.29 13.10
N ASN A 253 5.65 -2.51 14.07
CA ASN A 253 5.95 -2.93 15.44
C ASN A 253 5.89 -1.70 16.35
N SER A 254 5.33 -1.80 17.56
CA SER A 254 5.31 -0.71 18.54
C SER A 254 6.68 -0.30 19.07
N GLU A 255 7.70 -1.12 18.84
CA GLU A 255 9.10 -0.83 19.20
C GLU A 255 9.93 -0.26 18.04
N LYS A 256 9.33 -0.06 16.85
CA LYS A 256 10.08 0.37 15.65
C LYS A 256 10.78 1.73 15.87
N GLY A 257 10.08 2.74 16.39
CA GLY A 257 10.64 4.06 16.63
C GLY A 257 11.68 4.05 17.75
N LYS A 258 11.38 3.45 18.90
CA LYS A 258 12.35 3.17 19.99
C LYS A 258 13.66 2.55 19.47
N ARG A 259 13.58 1.45 18.71
CA ARG A 259 14.75 0.71 18.20
C ARG A 259 15.57 1.52 17.18
N LEU A 260 14.92 2.35 16.37
CA LEU A 260 15.56 3.22 15.39
C LEU A 260 15.88 4.63 15.93
N LYS A 261 15.57 4.90 17.20
CA LYS A 261 15.62 6.24 17.85
C LYS A 261 14.93 7.34 17.01
N ASN A 262 13.84 6.99 16.33
CA ASN A 262 13.14 7.86 15.37
C ASN A 262 11.65 7.99 15.75
N PRO A 263 11.20 9.15 16.28
CA PRO A 263 9.79 9.38 16.67
C PRO A 263 8.78 9.23 15.53
N PHE A 264 9.19 9.46 14.28
CA PHE A 264 8.34 9.24 13.10
C PHE A 264 8.14 7.74 12.79
N CYS A 265 8.81 6.84 13.51
CA CYS A 265 8.64 5.39 13.40
C CYS A 265 7.91 4.76 14.60
N ASP A 266 7.49 5.53 15.60
CA ASP A 266 6.61 5.03 16.67
C ASP A 266 5.15 4.94 16.19
N PRO A 267 4.32 4.04 16.76
CA PRO A 267 2.87 4.05 16.51
C PRO A 267 2.26 5.38 16.90
N ILE A 268 1.05 5.63 16.41
CA ILE A 268 0.35 6.88 16.66
C ILE A 268 -0.69 6.68 17.76
N TRP A 269 -0.55 7.44 18.84
CA TRP A 269 -1.32 7.30 20.07
C TRP A 269 -2.24 8.50 20.34
N SER A 270 -1.89 9.68 19.84
CA SER A 270 -2.64 10.93 20.04
C SER A 270 -2.62 11.82 18.80
N LYS A 271 -3.56 12.79 18.76
CA LYS A 271 -3.68 13.78 17.67
C LYS A 271 -2.51 14.78 17.65
N ASP A 272 -1.91 14.99 18.82
CA ASP A 272 -0.92 16.02 19.10
C ASP A 272 0.52 15.48 18.97
N GLN A 273 0.66 14.16 18.75
CA GLN A 273 1.94 13.51 18.47
C GLN A 273 2.59 14.08 17.21
N MET A 274 3.92 14.24 17.23
CA MET A 274 4.72 14.82 16.15
C MET A 274 4.39 14.22 14.77
N SER A 275 4.12 12.91 14.69
CA SER A 275 3.70 12.21 13.47
C SER A 275 2.37 12.72 12.90
N MET A 276 1.38 13.02 13.74
CA MET A 276 0.10 13.60 13.31
C MET A 276 0.23 15.06 12.88
N VAL A 277 0.97 15.85 13.66
CA VAL A 277 1.27 17.25 13.31
C VAL A 277 2.03 17.33 11.97
N PHE A 278 2.94 16.37 11.72
CA PHE A 278 3.60 16.22 10.43
C PHE A 278 2.62 15.84 9.31
N LEU A 279 1.78 14.81 9.49
CA LEU A 279 0.85 14.37 8.44
C LEU A 279 -0.15 15.47 8.04
N ASN A 280 -0.62 16.28 8.99
CA ASN A 280 -1.47 17.44 8.70
C ASN A 280 -0.71 18.50 7.87
N LYS A 281 0.50 18.88 8.27
CA LYS A 281 1.35 19.81 7.49
C LYS A 281 1.71 19.27 6.11
N PHE A 282 1.93 17.96 5.99
CA PHE A 282 2.21 17.28 4.73
C PHE A 282 0.98 17.25 3.82
N TYR A 283 -0.22 17.04 4.36
CA TYR A 283 -1.50 17.20 3.66
C TYR A 283 -1.67 18.63 3.12
N ASP A 284 -1.42 19.66 3.94
CA ASP A 284 -1.53 21.07 3.53
C ASP A 284 -0.49 21.45 2.48
N TRP A 285 0.74 20.95 2.63
CA TRP A 285 1.81 21.09 1.65
C TRP A 285 1.42 20.49 0.30
N LEU A 286 0.94 19.24 0.26
CA LEU A 286 0.44 18.59 -0.97
C LEU A 286 -0.77 19.31 -1.56
N ALA A 287 -1.72 19.77 -0.74
CA ALA A 287 -2.86 20.56 -1.20
C ALA A 287 -2.43 21.88 -1.85
N SER A 288 -1.47 22.59 -1.23
CA SER A 288 -0.89 23.81 -1.78
C SER A 288 -0.11 23.53 -3.08
N TRP A 289 0.56 22.37 -3.20
CA TRP A 289 1.28 21.98 -4.40
C TRP A 289 0.34 21.69 -5.56
N ASN A 290 -0.74 20.93 -5.32
CA ASN A 290 -1.78 20.69 -6.33
C ASN A 290 -2.31 22.01 -6.90
N ASN A 291 -2.68 22.94 -6.01
CA ASN A 291 -3.24 24.25 -6.37
C ASN A 291 -2.21 25.20 -7.02
N LYS A 292 -0.91 25.04 -6.74
CA LYS A 292 0.17 25.87 -7.32
C LYS A 292 0.89 25.25 -8.52
N SER A 293 0.57 24.00 -8.89
CA SER A 293 1.10 23.34 -10.10
C SER A 293 0.78 24.09 -11.40
N SER A 294 -0.22 24.98 -11.35
CA SER A 294 -0.65 25.90 -12.41
C SER A 294 0.07 27.26 -12.41
N ILE A 295 0.88 27.62 -11.39
CA ILE A 295 1.30 29.01 -11.09
C ILE A 295 2.84 29.20 -11.03
N LEU A 296 3.60 28.62 -11.96
CA LEU A 296 4.92 29.14 -12.32
C LEU A 296 4.77 30.23 -13.41
N PRO A 297 5.47 31.37 -13.36
CA PRO A 297 5.49 32.34 -14.45
C PRO A 297 5.93 31.68 -15.77
N LEU A 298 5.29 32.03 -16.90
CA LEU A 298 5.51 31.36 -18.18
C LEU A 298 6.96 31.45 -18.66
N GLU A 299 7.61 32.58 -18.41
CA GLU A 299 9.03 32.83 -18.71
C GLU A 299 9.92 31.84 -17.95
N LYS A 300 9.73 31.71 -16.63
CA LYS A 300 10.49 30.78 -15.79
C LYS A 300 10.22 29.30 -16.12
N ARG A 301 9.09 28.97 -16.76
CA ARG A 301 8.85 27.65 -17.37
C ARG A 301 9.63 27.46 -18.67
N LYS A 302 9.78 28.49 -19.50
CA LYS A 302 10.60 28.45 -20.72
C LYS A 302 12.09 28.28 -20.40
N GLU A 303 12.61 29.05 -19.44
CA GLU A 303 14.00 28.95 -18.96
C GLU A 303 14.37 27.55 -18.44
N LEU A 304 13.44 26.92 -17.72
CA LEU A 304 13.65 25.60 -17.09
C LEU A 304 13.12 24.42 -17.91
N GLY A 305 12.59 24.66 -19.12
CA GLY A 305 12.06 23.62 -20.02
C GLY A 305 10.88 22.82 -19.45
N LEU A 306 10.00 23.45 -18.67
CA LEU A 306 8.97 22.78 -17.84
C LEU A 306 7.65 22.54 -18.60
N PRO A 307 7.17 21.29 -18.76
CA PRO A 307 5.83 21.02 -19.25
C PRO A 307 4.78 21.41 -18.19
N GLY A 308 3.64 21.94 -18.63
CA GLY A 308 2.66 22.59 -17.74
C GLY A 308 1.76 21.66 -16.91
N LYS A 309 2.22 20.50 -16.42
CA LYS A 309 1.44 19.58 -15.58
C LYS A 309 2.30 18.99 -14.45
N GLY A 310 1.95 19.30 -13.20
CA GLY A 310 2.58 18.69 -12.01
C GLY A 310 2.20 17.22 -11.80
N ILE A 311 2.72 16.60 -10.74
CA ILE A 311 2.50 15.17 -10.46
C ILE A 311 1.01 14.87 -10.19
N THR A 312 0.36 14.20 -11.14
CA THR A 312 -1.06 13.78 -11.08
C THR A 312 -1.41 12.86 -9.91
N ALA A 313 -0.41 12.32 -9.19
CA ALA A 313 -0.64 11.47 -8.02
C ALA A 313 -0.90 12.24 -6.71
N ILE A 314 -0.66 13.56 -6.66
CA ILE A 314 -0.68 14.36 -5.41
C ILE A 314 -2.03 14.30 -4.67
N SER A 315 -3.15 14.29 -5.40
CA SER A 315 -4.50 14.29 -4.80
C SER A 315 -4.78 13.12 -3.86
N ASN A 316 -4.13 11.98 -4.08
CA ASN A 316 -4.57 10.69 -3.54
C ASN A 316 -3.94 10.34 -2.17
N TRP A 317 -2.96 11.14 -1.75
CA TRP A 317 -2.25 11.02 -0.46
C TRP A 317 -3.02 11.68 0.70
N ARG A 318 -4.03 12.49 0.36
CA ARG A 318 -4.90 13.17 1.31
C ARG A 318 -5.66 12.17 2.20
N GLU A 319 -6.06 11.04 1.62
CA GLU A 319 -7.02 10.12 2.22
C GLU A 319 -6.34 9.19 3.25
N GLU A 320 -5.08 8.83 3.01
CA GLU A 320 -4.21 8.15 3.98
C GLU A 320 -4.05 8.99 5.25
N CYS A 321 -3.74 10.28 5.10
CA CYS A 321 -3.60 11.20 6.23
C CYS A 321 -4.91 11.30 7.05
N ALA A 322 -6.05 11.34 6.36
CA ALA A 322 -7.38 11.39 6.99
C ALA A 322 -7.76 10.08 7.71
N MET A 323 -7.39 8.90 7.17
CA MET A 323 -7.59 7.64 7.90
C MET A 323 -6.72 7.61 9.15
N VAL A 324 -5.44 7.95 9.05
CA VAL A 324 -4.52 7.88 10.18
C VAL A 324 -5.04 8.73 11.35
N ALA A 325 -5.57 9.94 11.06
CA ALA A 325 -6.29 10.75 12.04
C ALA A 325 -7.53 10.04 12.63
N THR A 326 -8.33 9.37 11.79
CA THR A 326 -9.56 8.68 12.20
C THR A 326 -9.29 7.49 13.12
N THR A 327 -8.30 6.64 12.81
CA THR A 327 -7.99 5.45 13.61
C THR A 327 -7.56 5.85 15.03
N VAL A 328 -6.76 6.92 15.14
CA VAL A 328 -6.39 7.54 16.43
C VAL A 328 -7.63 8.07 17.16
N CYS A 329 -8.61 8.65 16.46
CA CYS A 329 -9.87 9.08 17.09
C CYS A 329 -10.68 7.91 17.68
N ARG A 330 -10.82 6.79 16.95
CA ARG A 330 -11.56 5.61 17.45
C ARG A 330 -10.86 4.95 18.64
N CYS A 331 -9.52 4.91 18.66
CA CYS A 331 -8.76 4.35 19.78
C CYS A 331 -8.73 5.27 21.02
N GLY A 332 -8.67 6.59 20.84
CA GLY A 332 -8.73 7.55 21.95
C GLY A 332 -10.12 7.74 22.58
N GLY A 333 -11.19 7.27 21.93
CA GLY A 333 -12.58 7.44 22.38
C GLY A 333 -13.13 6.33 23.28
N SER A 334 -12.37 5.26 23.56
CA SER A 334 -12.84 4.12 24.35
C SER A 334 -12.40 4.22 25.83
N PRO A 335 -13.33 4.36 26.81
CA PRO A 335 -12.96 4.42 28.23
C PRO A 335 -12.27 3.15 28.77
N ALA A 336 -12.49 2.01 28.10
CA ALA A 336 -11.98 0.70 28.48
C ALA A 336 -10.55 0.39 27.98
N SER A 337 -9.88 1.32 27.29
CA SER A 337 -8.56 1.07 26.68
C SER A 337 -7.51 2.12 27.04
N ARG A 338 -7.08 2.12 28.32
CA ARG A 338 -5.64 2.20 28.60
C ARG A 338 -5.06 0.81 28.32
N PRO A 339 -4.22 0.60 27.27
CA PRO A 339 -3.68 -0.71 26.99
C PRO A 339 -2.71 -1.13 28.10
N THR A 340 -3.10 -2.13 28.90
CA THR A 340 -2.19 -2.78 29.86
C THR A 340 -1.23 -3.76 29.18
N SER A 341 -1.44 -4.05 27.88
CA SER A 341 -0.49 -4.66 26.95
C SER A 341 0.11 -3.61 26.01
N SER A 342 1.35 -3.80 25.58
CA SER A 342 2.16 -2.87 24.75
C SER A 342 1.73 -2.71 23.27
N THR A 343 0.47 -3.07 22.98
CA THR A 343 -0.16 -3.05 21.66
C THR A 343 -0.75 -1.67 21.34
N GLY A 344 0.05 -0.83 20.69
CA GLY A 344 -0.44 0.40 20.05
C GLY A 344 -1.14 0.14 18.72
N VAL A 345 -1.60 1.21 18.08
CA VAL A 345 -2.26 1.16 16.77
C VAL A 345 -1.22 0.86 15.67
N LEU A 346 -0.93 -0.43 15.45
CA LEU A 346 -0.18 -0.92 14.30
C LEU A 346 -1.10 -0.86 13.07
N ILE A 347 -1.03 0.22 12.31
CA ILE A 347 -1.63 0.29 10.98
C ILE A 347 -0.84 -0.64 10.05
N HIS A 348 -1.26 -1.90 9.98
CA HIS A 348 -0.63 -2.96 9.18
C HIS A 348 -0.93 -2.84 7.67
N LEU A 349 -0.70 -1.65 7.11
CA LEU A 349 -0.67 -1.39 5.66
C LEU A 349 0.55 -2.07 5.03
N LEU A 350 0.46 -3.39 4.84
CA LEU A 350 1.37 -4.15 3.99
C LEU A 350 0.65 -5.25 3.22
N MET A 351 0.65 -5.04 1.91
CA MET A 351 1.08 -6.09 0.99
C MET A 351 2.61 -6.13 0.98
N VAL A 352 3.19 -7.29 1.26
CA VAL A 352 4.54 -7.63 0.81
C VAL A 352 4.35 -8.64 -0.31
N PRO A 353 4.85 -8.39 -1.53
CA PRO A 353 5.03 -9.48 -2.47
C PRO A 353 6.11 -10.40 -1.89
N GLN A 354 5.68 -11.53 -1.31
CA GLN A 354 6.58 -12.64 -1.07
C GLN A 354 7.26 -13.00 -2.41
N PRO A 355 8.58 -13.22 -2.46
CA PRO A 355 9.19 -13.74 -3.66
C PRO A 355 8.62 -15.16 -3.89
N MET A 356 7.76 -15.31 -4.90
CA MET A 356 7.38 -16.63 -5.38
C MET A 356 8.53 -17.15 -6.23
N ASP A 357 9.44 -17.89 -5.60
CA ASP A 357 10.41 -18.72 -6.30
C ASP A 357 9.67 -19.67 -7.28
N ASN A 358 10.25 -19.85 -8.47
CA ASN A 358 9.61 -20.41 -9.67
C ASN A 358 8.87 -21.75 -9.45
N THR A 359 7.61 -21.65 -9.00
CA THR A 359 6.76 -22.79 -8.69
C THR A 359 5.42 -22.61 -9.41
N THR A 360 5.16 -23.45 -10.41
CA THR A 360 3.97 -23.37 -11.27
C THR A 360 2.69 -23.65 -10.45
N MET A 361 2.04 -22.58 -9.97
CA MET A 361 0.89 -22.70 -9.08
C MET A 361 -0.38 -23.09 -9.86
N HIS A 362 -0.67 -24.39 -9.90
CA HIS A 362 -1.95 -24.92 -10.41
C HIS A 362 -3.10 -24.62 -9.43
N ILE A 363 -3.62 -23.39 -9.48
CA ILE A 363 -4.78 -22.96 -8.70
C ILE A 363 -6.03 -23.72 -9.19
N GLN A 364 -6.49 -24.69 -8.40
CA GLN A 364 -7.77 -25.37 -8.62
C GLN A 364 -8.86 -24.73 -7.75
N ALA A 365 -9.55 -23.73 -8.31
CA ALA A 365 -10.68 -23.09 -7.63
C ALA A 365 -11.91 -24.02 -7.60
N THR A 366 -12.21 -24.60 -6.43
CA THR A 366 -13.53 -25.20 -6.14
C THR A 366 -14.48 -24.11 -5.64
N ALA A 367 -15.15 -23.44 -6.59
CA ALA A 367 -16.25 -22.54 -6.27
C ALA A 367 -17.52 -23.36 -5.96
N ASP A 368 -17.90 -23.38 -4.68
CA ASP A 368 -19.17 -23.93 -4.16
C ASP A 368 -19.54 -23.21 -2.84
N LEU A 369 -20.32 -22.11 -2.92
CA LEU A 369 -21.14 -21.59 -1.81
C LEU A 369 -22.10 -20.49 -2.31
N LEU A 370 -23.31 -20.89 -2.75
CA LEU A 370 -24.60 -20.16 -2.66
C LEU A 370 -25.65 -20.83 -3.58
N ALA A 371 -26.47 -21.72 -3.01
CA ALA A 371 -27.72 -22.24 -3.59
C ALA A 371 -28.63 -22.79 -2.46
N PRO A 372 -29.96 -22.93 -2.65
CA PRO A 372 -30.91 -22.90 -1.52
C PRO A 372 -31.21 -24.25 -0.85
N ALA A 373 -31.99 -24.19 0.23
CA ALA A 373 -32.33 -25.32 1.08
C ALA A 373 -33.31 -26.33 0.47
N CYS A 374 -33.04 -27.63 0.66
CA CYS A 374 -34.05 -28.60 1.10
C CYS A 374 -33.39 -29.89 1.68
N ASN A 375 -33.96 -30.40 2.78
CA ASN A 375 -33.92 -31.75 3.37
C ASN A 375 -32.67 -32.67 3.32
N ILE A 376 -32.38 -33.30 4.47
CA ILE A 376 -31.43 -34.41 4.68
C ILE A 376 -32.14 -35.75 4.38
N PRO A 377 -31.44 -36.81 3.91
CA PRO A 377 -31.05 -37.85 4.88
C PRO A 377 -29.65 -38.49 4.67
N THR A 378 -29.20 -39.11 5.75
CA THR A 378 -27.93 -39.79 6.05
C THR A 378 -27.50 -40.92 5.10
N ALA A 379 -26.19 -41.05 4.83
CA ALA A 379 -25.53 -42.33 4.52
C ALA A 379 -24.02 -42.30 4.86
N LEU A 380 -23.45 -43.46 5.25
CA LEU A 380 -21.99 -43.65 5.43
C LEU A 380 -21.42 -44.44 4.23
N GLN A 381 -20.09 -44.38 4.05
CA GLN A 381 -19.17 -45.53 4.27
C GLN A 381 -18.11 -45.83 3.18
N ARG A 382 -16.85 -45.44 3.47
CA ARG A 382 -15.58 -46.09 3.03
C ARG A 382 -15.28 -46.07 1.49
N ARG A 383 -14.05 -46.36 1.00
CA ARG A 383 -12.80 -46.86 1.62
C ARG A 383 -11.55 -46.38 0.85
N SER A 384 -10.41 -46.30 1.56
CA SER A 384 -9.00 -46.42 1.06
C SER A 384 -8.60 -45.66 -0.22
N SER A 385 -7.60 -44.79 -0.19
CA SER A 385 -6.28 -44.97 0.48
C SER A 385 -5.74 -43.61 1.03
N SER A 386 -4.59 -43.47 1.69
CA SER A 386 -3.44 -44.39 1.82
C SER A 386 -2.65 -44.21 3.15
N LYS A 387 -1.38 -44.63 3.12
CA LYS A 387 -0.37 -44.70 4.19
C LYS A 387 -0.18 -43.44 5.07
N ARG A 388 -0.28 -43.65 6.38
CA ARG A 388 0.48 -42.97 7.45
C ARG A 388 1.97 -43.40 7.38
N PHE A 389 2.98 -42.89 8.11
CA PHE A 389 3.33 -41.67 8.87
C PHE A 389 4.47 -42.13 9.84
N LEU A 390 5.65 -41.48 9.81
CA LEU A 390 6.76 -41.55 10.80
C LEU A 390 7.68 -42.81 10.92
N LEU A 391 8.75 -42.63 11.74
CA LEU A 391 9.80 -43.56 12.26
C LEU A 391 11.00 -43.84 11.31
N LEU A 392 12.28 -43.91 11.74
CA LEU A 392 13.00 -44.05 13.05
C LEU A 392 14.35 -43.24 13.07
N VAL A 393 15.18 -43.08 14.15
CA VAL A 393 14.99 -42.91 15.63
C VAL A 393 16.37 -42.72 16.37
N LEU A 394 16.36 -42.26 17.66
CA LEU A 394 17.40 -42.40 18.74
C LEU A 394 18.78 -41.68 18.58
N SER A 395 19.58 -41.39 19.63
CA SER A 395 19.52 -41.50 21.14
C SER A 395 20.36 -40.34 21.76
N ALA A 396 20.44 -40.04 23.08
CA ALA A 396 20.21 -40.78 24.34
C ALA A 396 19.73 -39.82 25.49
N LEU A 397 18.95 -40.25 26.50
CA LEU A 397 19.35 -40.69 27.87
C LEU A 397 20.25 -39.69 28.64
N SER A 398 20.01 -39.30 29.91
CA SER A 398 18.96 -39.56 30.93
C SER A 398 18.97 -38.35 31.95
N ILE A 399 18.56 -38.28 33.24
CA ILE A 399 18.17 -39.16 34.38
C ILE A 399 17.19 -38.38 35.33
N SER A 400 16.48 -39.09 36.23
CA SER A 400 15.93 -38.68 37.56
C SER A 400 14.81 -37.62 37.70
N ASP A 401 13.60 -38.12 37.99
CA ASP A 401 12.71 -37.69 39.10
C ASP A 401 13.36 -38.00 40.48
N PRO A 402 12.78 -37.67 41.68
CA PRO A 402 11.45 -37.12 42.04
C PRO A 402 11.55 -35.85 42.94
N ALA A 403 10.52 -35.33 43.64
CA ALA A 403 9.16 -35.81 43.97
C ALA A 403 8.15 -34.65 44.08
#